data_AF-V6TFP2-F1
#
_entry.id   AF-V6TFP2-F1
#
_cell.length_a   1.000
_cell.length_b   1.000
_cell.length_c   1.000
_cell.angle_alpha   90.00
_cell.angle_beta   90.00
_cell.angle_gamma   90.00
#
_symmetry.space_group_name_H-M   'P 1'
#
loop_
_entity.id
_entity.type
_entity.pdbx_description
1 polymer ?
#
loop_
_entity_poly.entity_id
_entity_poly.type
_entity_poly.pdbx_seq_one_letter_code
_entity_poly.pdbx_strand_id
1 'polypeptide(L)'
;MVQPYFSEMDEFCVAVERLIHRILLDDVDDEADIGRMARWFALWFNSLGMVLSYVQEVRQEVYDAADKQTNEHVRWRISLYHCQLRDRSYFYVIEDNDIAAAFVDSLHDQLKPIAGKEEICGSSTESAVSSIATSIHCFLNEHPDAENTFELFTEKFTTG
;
A
#
# COMPACT_ATOMS: atom_id res chain seq x y z
N MET A 1 -31.12 5.10 -0.15
CA MET A 1 -29.87 4.51 0.36
C MET A 1 -28.74 5.38 -0.19
N VAL A 2 -28.06 6.14 0.67
CA VAL A 2 -26.86 6.89 0.28
C VAL A 2 -25.75 5.84 0.23
N GLN A 3 -25.25 5.50 -0.95
CA GLN A 3 -24.03 4.69 -1.02
C GLN A 3 -22.94 5.48 -0.29
N PRO A 4 -22.15 4.86 0.60
CA PRO A 4 -21.02 5.54 1.20
C PRO A 4 -20.16 6.09 0.06
N TYR A 5 -19.82 7.38 0.15
CA TYR A 5 -18.90 7.99 -0.79
C TYR A 5 -17.55 7.30 -0.61
N PHE A 6 -17.20 6.45 -1.57
CA PHE A 6 -15.90 5.81 -1.64
C PHE A 6 -14.98 6.80 -2.35
N SER A 7 -13.97 7.32 -1.64
CA SER A 7 -13.10 8.35 -2.22
C SER A 7 -12.06 7.72 -3.15
N GLU A 8 -11.48 8.51 -4.05
CA GLU A 8 -10.35 8.06 -4.90
C GLU A 8 -9.16 7.56 -4.07
N MET A 9 -8.98 8.11 -2.85
CA MET A 9 -7.97 7.62 -1.93
C MET A 9 -8.31 6.25 -1.35
N ASP A 10 -9.60 5.95 -1.12
CA ASP A 10 -10.03 4.62 -0.69
C ASP A 10 -9.79 3.59 -1.81
N GLU A 11 -10.10 3.94 -3.06
CA GLU A 11 -9.84 3.06 -4.22
C GLU A 11 -8.36 2.80 -4.39
N PHE A 12 -7.55 3.87 -4.31
CA PHE A 12 -6.10 3.75 -4.34
C PHE A 12 -5.57 2.86 -3.22
N CYS A 13 -6.05 3.03 -1.98
CA CYS A 13 -5.60 2.20 -0.86
C CYS A 13 -5.97 0.72 -1.04
N VAL A 14 -7.15 0.41 -1.58
CA VAL A 14 -7.54 -0.97 -1.91
C VAL A 14 -6.67 -1.54 -3.03
N ALA A 15 -6.34 -0.76 -4.05
CA ALA A 15 -5.44 -1.19 -5.12
C ALA A 15 -4.03 -1.48 -4.60
N VAL A 16 -3.50 -0.59 -3.75
CA VAL A 16 -2.19 -0.73 -3.10
C VAL A 16 -2.15 -1.95 -2.18
N GLU A 17 -3.17 -2.17 -1.36
CA GLU A 17 -3.28 -3.36 -0.50
C GLU A 17 -3.12 -4.65 -1.32
N ARG A 18 -3.85 -4.76 -2.43
CA ARG A 18 -3.76 -5.93 -3.32
C ARG A 18 -2.38 -6.09 -3.95
N LEU A 19 -1.76 -4.98 -4.36
CA LEU A 19 -0.42 -4.99 -4.94
C LEU A 19 0.62 -5.45 -3.91
N ILE A 20 0.60 -4.87 -2.71
CA ILE A 20 1.53 -5.23 -1.63
C ILE A 20 1.35 -6.70 -1.23
N HIS A 21 0.11 -7.14 -1.05
CA HIS A 21 -0.19 -8.53 -0.72
C HIS A 21 0.37 -9.49 -1.77
N ARG A 22 0.22 -9.15 -3.06
CA ARG A 22 0.78 -9.97 -4.15
C ARG A 22 2.30 -10.04 -4.09
N ILE A 23 2.98 -8.90 -3.97
CA ILE A 23 4.45 -8.85 -3.97
C ILE A 23 5.03 -9.56 -2.75
N LEU A 24 4.42 -9.38 -1.57
CA LEU A 24 4.90 -10.02 -0.33
C LEU A 24 4.71 -11.54 -0.31
N LEU A 25 3.67 -12.06 -0.97
CA LEU A 25 3.41 -13.50 -1.02
C LEU A 25 4.21 -14.24 -2.10
N ASP A 26 4.60 -13.56 -3.18
CA ASP A 26 5.12 -14.26 -4.35
C ASP A 26 6.62 -14.56 -4.29
N ASP A 27 7.48 -13.77 -3.63
CA ASP A 27 8.94 -14.00 -3.80
C ASP A 27 9.87 -13.22 -2.84
N VAL A 28 9.58 -13.15 -1.54
CA VAL A 28 10.46 -12.45 -0.59
C VAL A 28 11.11 -13.45 0.37
N ASP A 29 12.30 -13.90 0.00
CA ASP A 29 13.08 -14.87 0.78
C ASP A 29 14.08 -14.23 1.77
N ASP A 30 14.40 -12.94 1.65
CA ASP A 30 15.43 -12.25 2.46
C ASP A 30 15.02 -10.83 2.92
N GLU A 31 15.49 -10.42 4.10
CA GLU A 31 15.32 -9.09 4.71
C GLU A 31 15.87 -7.96 3.81
N ALA A 32 16.92 -8.24 3.02
CA ALA A 32 17.48 -7.27 2.08
C ALA A 32 16.50 -6.87 0.96
N ASP A 33 15.60 -7.78 0.56
CA ASP A 33 14.58 -7.52 -0.46
C ASP A 33 13.40 -6.76 0.14
N ILE A 34 13.01 -7.09 1.37
CA ILE A 34 12.02 -6.34 2.16
C ILE A 34 12.43 -4.87 2.26
N GLY A 35 13.67 -4.58 2.65
CA GLY A 35 14.16 -3.22 2.82
C GLY A 35 14.20 -2.43 1.50
N ARG A 36 14.58 -3.07 0.39
CA ARG A 36 14.57 -2.45 -0.95
C ARG A 36 13.16 -2.11 -1.40
N MET A 37 12.22 -3.03 -1.22
CA MET A 37 10.82 -2.82 -1.56
C MET A 37 10.17 -1.73 -0.72
N ALA A 38 10.36 -1.76 0.61
CA ALA A 38 9.85 -0.73 1.51
C ALA A 38 10.37 0.67 1.12
N ARG A 39 11.65 0.77 0.78
CA ARG A 39 12.24 2.02 0.27
C ARG A 39 11.62 2.46 -1.06
N TRP A 40 11.36 1.54 -1.98
CA TRP A 40 10.72 1.86 -3.25
C TRP A 40 9.30 2.41 -3.05
N PHE A 41 8.48 1.74 -2.24
CA PHE A 41 7.14 2.24 -1.89
C PHE A 41 7.19 3.60 -1.20
N ALA A 42 8.13 3.81 -0.28
CA ALA A 42 8.33 5.09 0.38
C ALA A 42 8.58 6.24 -0.60
N LEU A 43 9.50 6.03 -1.55
CA LEU A 43 9.83 7.02 -2.57
C LEU A 43 8.65 7.24 -3.52
N TRP A 44 7.95 6.17 -3.90
CA TRP A 44 6.79 6.25 -4.79
C TRP A 44 5.64 7.03 -4.15
N PHE A 45 5.23 6.70 -2.92
CA PHE A 45 4.21 7.46 -2.19
C PHE A 45 4.59 8.93 -2.04
N ASN A 46 5.83 9.24 -1.67
CA ASN A 46 6.28 10.62 -1.58
C ASN A 46 6.19 11.35 -2.93
N SER A 47 6.57 10.68 -4.03
CA SER A 47 6.44 11.23 -5.39
C SER A 47 4.99 11.49 -5.81
N LEU A 48 4.03 10.80 -5.18
CA LEU A 48 2.61 10.99 -5.41
C LEU A 48 1.98 12.05 -4.50
N GLY A 49 2.76 12.75 -3.66
CA GLY A 49 2.18 13.71 -2.74
C GLY A 49 1.59 13.07 -1.47
N MET A 50 2.00 11.83 -1.15
CA MET A 50 1.45 11.04 -0.07
C MET A 50 2.47 10.82 1.07
N VAL A 51 1.97 10.84 2.31
CA VAL A 51 2.78 10.68 3.52
C VAL A 51 2.10 9.67 4.44
N LEU A 52 2.87 8.77 5.03
CA LEU A 52 2.38 7.91 6.10
C LEU A 52 2.13 8.72 7.37
N SER A 53 0.91 8.64 7.87
CA SER A 53 0.48 9.41 9.03
C SER A 53 0.52 8.61 10.33
N TYR A 54 0.23 7.30 10.27
CA TYR A 54 0.42 6.37 11.39
C TYR A 54 0.39 4.91 10.90
N VAL A 55 0.95 4.02 11.73
CA VAL A 55 0.91 2.57 11.58
C VAL A 55 0.35 1.97 12.87
N GLN A 56 -0.58 1.02 12.76
CA GLN A 56 -1.22 0.37 13.90
C GLN A 56 -1.33 -1.14 13.68
N GLU A 57 -0.82 -1.91 14.63
CA GLU A 57 -1.12 -3.35 14.73
C GLU A 57 -2.60 -3.51 15.11
N VAL A 58 -3.38 -4.19 14.26
CA VAL A 58 -4.78 -4.50 14.48
C VAL A 58 -4.90 -5.99 14.78
N ARG A 59 -5.20 -6.31 16.04
CA ARG A 59 -5.48 -7.68 16.48
C ARG A 59 -6.94 -8.03 16.23
N GLN A 60 -7.18 -9.27 15.82
CA GLN A 60 -8.50 -9.79 15.41
C GLN A 60 -9.59 -9.66 16.47
N GLU A 61 -9.23 -9.54 17.76
CA GLU A 61 -10.16 -9.35 18.88
C GLU A 61 -11.11 -8.14 18.73
N VAL A 62 -10.85 -7.24 17.78
CA VAL A 62 -11.65 -6.05 17.49
C VAL A 62 -12.80 -6.31 16.49
N TYR A 63 -12.85 -7.46 15.79
CA TYR A 63 -13.77 -7.65 14.65
C TYR A 63 -14.70 -8.89 14.65
N ASP A 64 -14.59 -9.85 15.57
CA ASP A 64 -15.43 -11.06 15.49
C ASP A 64 -16.79 -10.93 16.20
N ALA A 65 -17.80 -10.49 15.43
CA ALA A 65 -19.19 -10.91 15.61
C ALA A 65 -19.78 -11.68 14.41
N ALA A 66 -19.04 -11.90 13.32
CA ALA A 66 -19.50 -12.68 12.19
C ALA A 66 -18.31 -13.36 11.49
N ASP A 67 -18.39 -14.68 11.35
CA ASP A 67 -17.50 -15.56 10.56
C ASP A 67 -16.15 -16.00 11.15
N LYS A 68 -16.24 -17.05 11.99
CA LYS A 68 -15.15 -17.85 12.58
C LYS A 68 -14.43 -18.81 11.62
N GLN A 69 -14.33 -18.51 10.33
CA GLN A 69 -13.70 -19.43 9.38
C GLN A 69 -12.90 -18.68 8.33
N THR A 70 -11.87 -17.96 8.74
CA THR A 70 -10.54 -17.89 8.11
C THR A 70 -9.70 -16.85 8.84
N ASN A 71 -8.47 -17.23 9.19
CA ASN A 71 -7.30 -16.37 9.32
C ASN A 71 -6.99 -15.76 10.72
N GLU A 72 -6.12 -16.47 11.45
CA GLU A 72 -5.37 -16.06 12.66
C GLU A 72 -4.28 -15.00 12.34
N HIS A 73 -4.56 -14.03 11.47
CA HIS A 73 -3.51 -13.16 10.93
C HIS A 73 -3.56 -11.78 11.57
N VAL A 74 -2.43 -11.35 12.15
CA VAL A 74 -2.23 -9.96 12.55
C VAL A 74 -2.33 -9.09 11.29
N ARG A 75 -3.04 -7.96 11.39
CA ARG A 75 -3.15 -7.00 10.29
C ARG A 75 -2.52 -5.68 10.70
N TRP A 76 -1.64 -5.16 9.86
CA TRP A 76 -1.10 -3.83 10.05
C TRP A 76 -1.95 -2.85 9.27
N ARG A 77 -2.60 -1.92 9.98
CA ARG A 77 -3.33 -0.82 9.38
C ARG A 77 -2.38 0.36 9.20
N ILE A 78 -2.18 0.76 7.96
CA ILE A 78 -1.25 1.83 7.59
C ILE A 78 -2.05 2.97 7.00
N SER A 79 -1.97 4.15 7.61
CA SER A 79 -2.72 5.31 7.14
C SER A 79 -1.88 6.21 6.25
N LEU A 80 -2.43 6.50 5.08
CA LEU A 80 -1.83 7.34 4.05
C LEU A 80 -2.62 8.65 3.95
N TYR A 81 -1.90 9.77 4.03
CA TYR A 81 -2.45 11.11 3.87
C TYR A 81 -1.93 11.74 2.58
N HIS A 82 -2.82 12.33 1.79
CA HIS A 82 -2.46 13.04 0.57
C HIS A 82 -2.42 14.55 0.80
N CYS A 83 -1.27 15.18 0.58
CA CYS A 83 -1.04 16.59 0.93
C CYS A 83 -1.97 17.57 0.17
N GLN A 84 -2.16 17.36 -1.14
CA GLN A 84 -2.98 18.25 -1.96
C GLN A 84 -4.50 18.03 -1.80
N LEU A 85 -4.94 16.77 -1.81
CA LEU A 85 -6.36 16.42 -1.62
C LEU A 85 -6.83 16.68 -0.19
N ARG A 86 -5.89 16.76 0.76
CA ARG A 86 -6.15 16.83 2.21
C ARG A 86 -7.05 15.69 2.68
N ASP A 87 -6.95 14.55 2.00
CA ASP A 87 -7.71 13.34 2.29
C ASP A 87 -6.81 12.29 2.93
N ARG A 88 -7.40 11.43 3.76
CA ARG A 88 -6.71 10.36 4.48
C ARG A 88 -7.50 9.08 4.35
N SER A 89 -6.82 8.04 3.88
CA SER A 89 -7.34 6.68 3.89
C SER A 89 -6.32 5.73 4.52
N TYR A 90 -6.60 4.43 4.45
CA TYR A 90 -5.77 3.38 5.02
C TYR A 90 -5.80 2.15 4.14
N PHE A 91 -4.66 1.46 4.08
CA PHE A 91 -4.54 0.13 3.50
C PHE A 91 -4.06 -0.85 4.56
N TYR A 92 -4.34 -2.13 4.35
CA TYR A 92 -3.89 -3.18 5.25
C TYR A 92 -2.72 -3.96 4.66
N VAL A 93 -1.85 -4.44 5.54
CA VAL A 93 -0.88 -5.49 5.25
C VAL A 93 -1.26 -6.69 6.11
N ILE A 94 -1.70 -7.77 5.48
CA ILE A 94 -2.15 -9.00 6.14
C ILE A 94 -0.96 -9.96 6.23
N GLU A 95 -0.80 -10.61 7.38
CA GLU A 95 0.35 -11.47 7.66
C GLU A 95 0.05 -12.94 7.41
N ASP A 96 0.83 -13.62 6.57
CA ASP A 96 0.96 -15.09 6.55
C ASP A 96 2.38 -15.54 7.01
N ASN A 97 3.31 -14.60 7.31
CA ASN A 97 4.69 -14.88 7.72
C ASN A 97 5.39 -13.65 8.37
N ASP A 98 6.51 -13.86 9.09
CA ASP A 98 7.33 -12.85 9.83
C ASP A 98 7.83 -11.66 8.96
N ILE A 99 7.71 -11.78 7.63
CA ILE A 99 8.10 -10.81 6.61
C ILE A 99 7.26 -9.53 6.68
N ALA A 100 5.97 -9.63 7.04
CA ALA A 100 5.05 -8.49 7.01
C ALA A 100 5.44 -7.42 8.06
N ALA A 101 5.74 -7.85 9.29
CA ALA A 101 6.21 -6.95 10.33
C ALA A 101 7.50 -6.21 9.92
N ALA A 102 8.49 -6.93 9.38
CA ALA A 102 9.75 -6.34 8.92
C ALA A 102 9.55 -5.34 7.77
N PHE A 103 8.61 -5.60 6.86
CA PHE A 103 8.24 -4.66 5.80
C PHE A 103 7.62 -3.39 6.36
N VAL A 104 6.67 -3.53 7.29
CA VAL A 104 5.96 -2.40 7.90
C VAL A 104 6.91 -1.51 8.70
N ASP A 105 7.77 -2.10 9.51
CA ASP A 105 8.79 -1.39 10.28
C ASP A 105 9.76 -0.65 9.34
N SER A 106 10.25 -1.34 8.30
CA SER A 106 11.14 -0.74 7.30
C SER A 106 10.46 0.42 6.57
N LEU A 107 9.20 0.25 6.13
CA LEU A 107 8.46 1.28 5.41
C LEU A 107 8.23 2.52 6.29
N HIS A 108 7.88 2.30 7.56
CA HIS A 108 7.70 3.37 8.54
C HIS A 108 9.01 4.13 8.79
N ASP A 109 10.13 3.43 8.98
CA ASP A 109 11.44 4.05 9.22
C ASP A 109 11.96 4.83 8.00
N GLN A 110 11.73 4.33 6.78
CA GLN A 110 12.15 5.02 5.54
C GLN A 110 11.34 6.30 5.27
N LEU A 111 10.09 6.37 5.73
CA LEU A 111 9.22 7.54 5.54
C LEU A 111 9.29 8.56 6.68
N LYS A 112 9.73 8.16 7.88
CA LYS A 112 9.89 9.05 9.05
C LYS A 112 10.72 10.32 8.78
N PRO A 113 11.82 10.31 8.00
CA PRO A 113 12.59 11.52 7.70
C PRO A 113 11.87 12.51 6.78
N ILE A 114 10.79 12.08 6.13
CA ILE A 114 10.02 12.82 5.12
C ILE A 114 8.69 13.32 5.71
N ALA A 115 8.22 12.69 6.80
CA ALA A 115 7.03 13.11 7.53
C ALA A 115 7.10 14.60 7.95
N GLY A 116 6.07 15.37 7.59
CA GLY A 116 5.96 16.80 7.89
C GLY A 116 6.70 17.74 6.94
N LYS A 117 7.36 17.23 5.88
CA LYS A 117 8.01 18.05 4.85
C LYS A 117 7.14 18.19 3.61
N GLU A 118 6.02 18.91 3.75
CA GLU A 118 5.05 19.12 2.68
C GLU A 118 5.67 19.74 1.41
N GLU A 119 6.75 20.51 1.53
CA GLU A 119 7.49 21.12 0.42
C GLU A 119 8.26 20.11 -0.46
N ILE A 120 8.54 18.90 0.04
CA ILE A 120 9.30 17.84 -0.66
C ILE A 120 8.37 16.75 -1.22
N CYS A 121 7.07 16.90 -0.96
CA CYS A 121 6.04 15.99 -1.44
C CYS A 121 5.74 16.24 -2.91
N GLY A 122 5.42 15.19 -3.64
CA GLY A 122 4.94 15.27 -5.01
C GLY A 122 3.58 15.97 -5.13
N SER A 123 3.12 16.11 -6.37
CA SER A 123 1.96 16.96 -6.71
C SER A 123 0.88 16.24 -7.50
N SER A 124 0.57 14.99 -7.17
CA SER A 124 -0.45 14.21 -7.87
C SER A 124 -1.85 14.79 -7.67
N THR A 125 -2.64 14.73 -8.73
CA THR A 125 -4.05 15.15 -8.76
C THR A 125 -4.99 13.98 -8.46
N GLU A 126 -6.25 14.25 -8.17
CA GLU A 126 -7.31 13.23 -8.02
C GLU A 126 -7.36 12.28 -9.23
N SER A 127 -7.30 12.85 -10.44
CA SER A 127 -7.29 12.08 -11.68
C SER A 127 -6.06 11.16 -11.81
N ALA A 128 -4.90 11.58 -11.31
CA ALA A 128 -3.70 10.76 -11.32
C ALA A 128 -3.83 9.60 -10.33
N VAL A 129 -4.33 9.86 -9.12
CA VAL A 129 -4.60 8.82 -8.11
C VAL A 129 -5.57 7.77 -8.66
N SER A 130 -6.69 8.21 -9.23
CA SER A 130 -7.69 7.34 -9.86
C SER A 130 -7.10 6.50 -11.02
N SER A 131 -6.34 7.15 -11.90
CA SER A 131 -5.69 6.49 -13.03
C SER A 131 -4.66 5.45 -12.59
N ILE A 132 -3.93 5.71 -11.51
CA ILE A 132 -2.95 4.76 -10.94
C ILE A 132 -3.69 3.58 -10.31
N ALA A 133 -4.72 3.82 -9.51
CA ALA A 133 -5.53 2.76 -8.91
C ALA A 133 -6.10 1.83 -9.99
N THR A 134 -6.65 2.42 -11.05
CA THR A 134 -7.11 1.69 -12.25
C THR A 134 -5.99 0.89 -12.89
N SER A 135 -4.81 1.48 -13.07
CA SER A 135 -3.65 0.81 -13.69
C SER A 135 -3.20 -0.41 -12.89
N ILE A 136 -3.18 -0.32 -11.56
CA ILE A 136 -2.88 -1.44 -10.66
C ILE A 136 -3.95 -2.52 -10.79
N HIS A 137 -5.23 -2.15 -10.78
CA HIS A 137 -6.32 -3.11 -10.96
C HIS A 137 -6.26 -3.84 -12.31
N CYS A 138 -6.06 -3.12 -13.41
CA CYS A 138 -5.87 -3.71 -14.73
C CYS A 138 -4.66 -4.65 -14.73
N PHE A 139 -3.52 -4.19 -14.20
CA PHE A 139 -2.31 -4.98 -14.12
C PHE A 139 -2.53 -6.31 -13.38
N LEU A 140 -3.15 -6.27 -12.19
CA LEU A 140 -3.41 -7.46 -11.38
C LEU A 140 -4.45 -8.41 -12.01
N ASN A 141 -5.36 -7.89 -12.85
CA ASN A 141 -6.42 -8.69 -13.48
C ASN A 141 -6.04 -9.25 -14.86
N GLU A 142 -5.10 -8.64 -15.59
CA GLU A 142 -4.74 -9.02 -16.96
C GLU A 142 -3.60 -10.05 -17.04
N HIS A 143 -2.80 -10.22 -15.99
CA HIS A 143 -1.60 -11.06 -16.07
C HIS A 143 -1.87 -12.54 -15.68
N PRO A 144 -1.58 -13.53 -16.55
CA PRO A 144 -1.85 -14.95 -16.28
C PRO A 144 -0.97 -15.56 -15.19
N ASP A 145 0.23 -15.01 -14.98
CA ASP A 145 1.14 -15.35 -13.88
C ASP A 145 1.50 -14.07 -13.12
N ALA A 146 0.64 -13.64 -12.20
CA ALA A 146 0.90 -12.45 -11.39
C ALA A 146 2.15 -12.57 -10.48
N GLU A 147 2.99 -13.61 -10.64
CA GLU A 147 4.22 -13.90 -9.87
C GLU A 147 5.37 -12.90 -10.16
N ASN A 148 5.56 -12.44 -11.40
CA ASN A 148 6.63 -11.47 -11.74
C ASN A 148 6.19 -10.00 -11.65
N THR A 149 5.33 -9.68 -10.66
CA THR A 149 4.60 -8.41 -10.58
C THR A 149 5.49 -7.18 -10.41
N PHE A 150 6.57 -7.30 -9.62
CA PHE A 150 7.42 -6.16 -9.30
C PHE A 150 8.22 -5.66 -10.51
N GLU A 151 8.85 -6.56 -11.27
CA GLU A 151 9.62 -6.20 -12.48
C GLU A 151 8.72 -5.62 -13.57
N LEU A 152 7.56 -6.24 -13.82
CA LEU A 152 6.61 -5.77 -14.83
C LEU A 152 5.96 -4.43 -14.47
N PHE A 153 5.64 -4.22 -13.18
CA PHE A 153 5.09 -2.94 -12.71
C PHE A 153 6.13 -1.82 -12.79
N THR A 154 7.38 -2.10 -12.39
CA THR A 154 8.46 -1.11 -12.47
C THR A 154 8.85 -0.77 -13.91
N GLU A 155 8.86 -1.73 -14.84
CA GLU A 155 9.05 -1.46 -16.28
C GLU A 155 7.99 -0.49 -16.83
N LYS A 156 6.71 -0.74 -16.57
CA LYS A 156 5.61 0.12 -17.08
C LYS A 156 5.68 1.57 -16.59
N PHE A 157 6.15 1.81 -15.36
CA PHE A 157 6.21 3.15 -14.76
C PHE A 157 7.56 3.86 -14.89
N THR A 158 8.63 3.17 -15.32
CA THR A 158 9.95 3.79 -15.56
C THR A 158 10.21 4.13 -17.03
N THR A 159 9.44 3.55 -17.96
CA THR A 159 9.58 3.84 -19.41
C THR A 159 8.50 4.77 -20.00
N GLY A 160 7.75 5.50 -19.16
CA GLY A 160 6.68 6.43 -19.57
C GLY A 160 7.05 7.90 -19.39
#